data_AF-A0A3S1QMD4-F1
#
_entry.id   AF-A0A3S1QMD4-F1
#
_cell.length_a   1.000
_cell.length_b   1.000
_cell.length_c   1.000
_cell.angle_alpha   90.00
_cell.angle_beta   90.00
_cell.angle_gamma   90.00
#
_symmetry.space_group_name_H-M   'P 1'
#
loop_
_entity.id
_entity.type
_entity.pdbx_description
1 polymer ?
#
loop_
_entity_poly.entity_id
_entity_poly.type
_entity_poly.pdbx_seq_one_letter_code
_entity_poly.pdbx_strand_id
1 'polypeptide(L)'
;FQHLVKTLAGNHTVLSSFAKFQHPTAQLLVDTARKAFFQIEPVHSFVDRDVIDYLKNQPNVVSRLKDELSRIDVGVEGMRFQHTDNGPLLLFKHAGLAVEMPWLMESHGTRAFIKMFPFIMSALDTGGIAAIDEMDAAIHPNMLPELVRWFYAASGRNKFDAQLWLSCHSASLLDDLNKEEIVICEKDRQGRSHLYSLMDVKVRRDENHYRKYLSGAYGGVPHLG
;
A
#
# COMPACT_ATOMS: atom_id res chain seq x y z
N PHE A 1 20.48 -33.49 10.35
CA PHE A 1 19.16 -32.91 10.01
C PHE A 1 18.07 -33.94 9.66
N GLN A 2 18.36 -35.21 9.36
CA GLN A 2 17.31 -36.24 9.12
C GLN A 2 16.37 -36.49 10.32
N HIS A 3 16.80 -36.24 11.55
CA HIS A 3 15.96 -36.39 12.74
C HIS A 3 14.85 -35.32 12.84
N LEU A 4 15.08 -34.12 12.27
CA LEU A 4 14.10 -33.02 12.25
C LEU A 4 12.91 -33.33 11.33
N VAL A 5 13.14 -34.07 10.24
CA VAL A 5 12.07 -34.49 9.31
C VAL A 5 11.04 -35.38 10.01
N LYS A 6 11.48 -36.20 10.97
CA LYS A 6 10.58 -37.05 11.79
C LYS A 6 9.80 -36.27 12.85
N THR A 7 10.15 -35.01 13.11
CA THR A 7 9.48 -34.12 14.07
C THR A 7 8.52 -33.13 13.39
N LEU A 8 8.44 -33.14 12.05
CA LEU A 8 7.53 -32.30 11.29
C LEU A 8 6.10 -32.82 11.40
N ALA A 9 5.18 -31.97 11.85
CA ALA A 9 3.76 -32.26 11.76
C ALA A 9 3.33 -32.19 10.28
N GLY A 10 2.53 -33.14 9.81
CA GLY A 10 2.14 -33.23 8.39
C GLY A 10 1.29 -32.05 7.88
N ASN A 11 0.80 -31.20 8.77
CA ASN A 11 0.03 -29.99 8.47
C ASN A 11 0.86 -28.70 8.56
N HIS A 12 2.16 -28.78 8.82
CA HIS A 12 3.04 -27.62 8.89
C HIS A 12 4.01 -27.61 7.71
N THR A 13 4.31 -26.41 7.22
CA THR A 13 5.42 -26.26 6.28
C THR A 13 6.75 -26.61 6.97
N VAL A 14 7.71 -27.09 6.18
CA VAL A 14 9.09 -27.32 6.67
C VAL A 14 9.65 -26.02 7.27
N LEU A 15 9.33 -24.88 6.63
CA LEU A 15 9.78 -23.56 7.04
C LEU A 15 9.27 -23.16 8.43
N SER A 16 7.97 -23.24 8.66
CA SER A 16 7.36 -22.88 9.95
C SER A 16 7.84 -23.79 11.08
N SER A 17 8.05 -25.07 10.78
CA SER A 17 8.57 -26.03 11.74
C SER A 17 10.04 -25.74 12.09
N PHE A 18 10.88 -25.40 11.12
CA PHE A 18 12.28 -25.05 11.36
C PHE A 18 12.42 -23.69 12.06
N ALA A 19 11.51 -22.75 11.78
CA ALA A 19 11.44 -21.49 12.50
C ALA A 19 11.14 -21.71 13.99
N LYS A 20 10.25 -22.64 14.35
CA LYS A 20 9.97 -23.00 15.77
C LYS A 20 11.24 -23.42 16.53
N PHE A 21 12.19 -24.07 15.84
CA PHE A 21 13.47 -24.48 16.42
C PHE A 21 14.60 -23.46 16.18
N GLN A 22 14.25 -22.20 15.86
CA GLN A 22 15.21 -21.11 15.66
C GLN A 22 16.29 -21.39 14.60
N HIS A 23 15.95 -22.19 13.57
CA HIS A 23 16.89 -22.46 12.48
C HIS A 23 17.25 -21.17 11.71
N PRO A 24 18.54 -20.83 11.49
CA PRO A 24 18.94 -19.53 10.95
C PRO A 24 18.27 -19.12 9.63
N THR A 25 18.26 -20.02 8.63
CA THR A 25 17.63 -19.75 7.33
C THR A 25 16.11 -19.60 7.43
N ALA A 26 15.48 -20.31 8.37
CA ALA A 26 14.04 -20.22 8.54
C ALA A 26 13.66 -18.92 9.26
N GLN A 27 14.48 -18.48 10.21
CA GLN A 27 14.35 -17.20 10.88
C GLN A 27 14.47 -16.04 9.89
N LEU A 28 15.43 -16.09 8.95
CA LEU A 28 15.54 -15.07 7.91
C LEU A 28 14.24 -14.89 7.10
N LEU A 29 13.60 -15.99 6.71
CA LEU A 29 12.34 -15.96 5.97
C LEU A 29 11.17 -15.48 6.84
N VAL A 30 11.13 -15.86 8.12
CA VAL A 30 10.11 -15.38 9.06
C VAL A 30 10.27 -13.88 9.33
N ASP A 31 11.50 -13.41 9.52
CA ASP A 31 11.80 -12.00 9.74
C ASP A 31 11.45 -11.16 8.50
N THR A 32 11.70 -11.70 7.30
CA THR A 32 11.26 -11.07 6.05
C THR A 32 9.74 -11.04 5.95
N ALA A 33 9.07 -12.15 6.23
CA ALA A 33 7.60 -12.24 6.18
C ALA A 33 6.91 -11.29 7.20
N ARG A 34 7.51 -11.10 8.38
CA ARG A 34 7.02 -10.14 9.39
C ARG A 34 7.13 -8.67 8.95
N LYS A 35 7.96 -8.38 7.95
CA LYS A 35 8.11 -7.06 7.35
C LYS A 35 7.31 -6.90 6.05
N ALA A 36 6.46 -7.87 5.73
CA ALA A 36 5.54 -7.76 4.61
C ALA A 36 4.15 -7.35 5.14
N PHE A 37 3.71 -6.17 4.76
CA PHE A 37 2.47 -5.54 5.20
C PHE A 37 1.49 -5.54 4.02
N PHE A 38 0.36 -6.23 4.19
CA PHE A 38 -0.59 -6.44 3.11
C PHE A 38 -1.90 -5.70 3.38
N GLN A 39 -2.37 -4.98 2.37
CA GLN A 39 -3.68 -4.38 2.30
C GLN A 39 -4.35 -4.87 1.01
N ILE A 40 -4.90 -6.09 1.06
CA ILE A 40 -5.50 -6.78 -0.10
C ILE A 40 -7.03 -6.74 -0.04
N GLU A 41 -7.60 -6.39 1.11
CA GLU A 41 -9.03 -6.12 1.18
C GLU A 41 -9.31 -4.72 0.64
N PRO A 42 -10.48 -4.49 0.00
CA PRO A 42 -10.92 -3.16 -0.36
C PRO A 42 -10.71 -2.22 0.81
N VAL A 43 -10.18 -1.02 0.56
CA VAL A 43 -9.87 -0.04 1.63
C VAL A 43 -11.09 0.22 2.54
N HIS A 44 -12.30 -0.02 2.03
CA HIS A 44 -13.58 0.14 2.69
C HIS A 44 -13.94 -1.01 3.64
N SER A 45 -13.32 -2.19 3.51
CA SER A 45 -13.57 -3.39 4.31
C SER A 45 -12.94 -3.35 5.69
N PHE A 46 -11.88 -2.55 5.89
CA PHE A 46 -11.31 -2.35 7.22
C PHE A 46 -12.34 -1.78 8.16
N VAL A 47 -12.53 -2.45 9.31
CA VAL A 47 -13.31 -1.94 10.42
C VAL A 47 -12.65 -0.64 10.87
N ASP A 48 -13.33 0.48 10.64
CA ASP A 48 -12.81 1.83 10.94
C ASP A 48 -12.25 1.94 12.37
N ARG A 49 -12.85 1.20 13.31
CA ARG A 49 -12.42 1.12 14.70
C ARG A 49 -10.99 0.61 14.88
N ASP A 50 -10.59 -0.43 14.15
CA ASP A 50 -9.25 -1.03 14.29
C ASP A 50 -8.16 -0.06 13.86
N VAL A 51 -8.41 0.70 12.79
CA VAL A 51 -7.51 1.74 12.30
C VAL A 51 -7.42 2.89 13.31
N ILE A 52 -8.56 3.35 13.84
CA ILE A 52 -8.59 4.43 14.84
C ILE A 52 -7.87 4.00 16.13
N ASP A 53 -8.10 2.77 16.61
CA ASP A 53 -7.45 2.21 17.79
C ASP A 53 -5.94 2.03 17.57
N TYR A 54 -5.52 1.58 16.39
CA TYR A 54 -4.10 1.53 16.02
C TYR A 54 -3.46 2.92 16.06
N LEU A 55 -4.06 3.90 15.37
CA LEU A 55 -3.51 5.26 15.29
C LEU A 55 -3.42 5.92 16.66
N LYS A 56 -4.43 5.74 17.52
CA LYS A 56 -4.41 6.26 18.90
C LYS A 56 -3.19 5.78 19.68
N ASN A 57 -2.79 4.54 19.47
CA ASN A 57 -1.66 3.91 20.16
C ASN A 57 -0.30 4.14 19.48
N GLN A 58 -0.28 4.87 18.35
CA GLN A 58 0.91 5.08 17.53
C GLN A 58 1.17 6.59 17.30
N PRO A 59 1.64 7.34 18.32
CA PRO A 59 1.80 8.79 18.24
C PRO A 59 2.78 9.24 17.14
N ASN A 60 3.82 8.45 16.87
CA ASN A 60 4.78 8.72 15.79
C ASN A 60 4.11 8.65 14.41
N VAL A 61 3.25 7.65 14.19
CA VAL A 61 2.48 7.52 12.94
C VAL A 61 1.49 8.68 12.82
N VAL A 62 0.79 9.05 13.89
CA VAL A 62 -0.16 10.18 13.89
C VAL A 62 0.54 11.51 13.59
N SER A 63 1.75 11.74 14.12
CA SER A 63 2.51 12.95 13.82
C SER A 63 2.80 13.06 12.32
N ARG A 64 3.34 11.99 11.72
CA ARG A 64 3.64 11.97 10.28
C ARG A 64 2.36 12.05 9.43
N LEU A 65 1.28 11.41 9.89
CA LEU A 65 0.00 11.48 9.22
C LEU A 65 -0.53 12.91 9.15
N LYS A 66 -0.41 13.69 10.24
CA LYS A 66 -0.81 15.10 10.26
C LYS A 66 -0.03 15.94 9.25
N ASP A 67 1.28 15.71 9.16
CA ASP A 67 2.14 16.42 8.22
C ASP A 67 1.70 16.17 6.76
N GLU A 68 1.33 14.92 6.43
CA GLU A 68 0.89 14.56 5.08
C GLU A 68 -0.58 14.90 4.80
N LEU A 69 -1.47 14.82 5.79
CA LEU A 69 -2.90 15.08 5.60
C LEU A 69 -3.14 16.48 5.05
N SER A 70 -2.41 17.49 5.54
CA SER A 70 -2.51 18.86 5.05
C SER A 70 -2.13 19.03 3.57
N ARG A 71 -1.29 18.13 3.04
CA ARG A 71 -0.89 18.11 1.62
C ARG A 71 -1.91 17.41 0.73
N ILE A 72 -2.66 16.47 1.30
CA ILE A 72 -3.59 15.57 0.61
C ILE A 72 -4.98 16.16 0.56
N ASP A 73 -5.40 16.72 1.69
CA ASP A 73 -6.66 17.40 1.87
C ASP A 73 -6.38 18.79 2.43
N VAL A 74 -6.35 19.78 1.55
CA VAL A 74 -6.09 21.19 1.90
C VAL A 74 -7.10 21.75 2.92
N GLY A 75 -8.25 21.09 3.07
CA GLY A 75 -9.25 21.46 4.06
C GLY A 75 -8.88 21.05 5.48
N VAL A 76 -8.07 20.00 5.66
CA VAL A 76 -7.77 19.42 6.98
C VAL A 76 -6.59 20.14 7.64
N GLU A 77 -6.88 20.91 8.69
CA GLU A 77 -5.87 21.62 9.50
C GLU A 77 -5.31 20.77 10.64
N GLY A 78 -6.02 19.71 11.04
CA GLY A 78 -5.55 18.84 12.10
C GLY A 78 -6.53 17.73 12.47
N MET A 79 -6.05 16.82 13.31
CA MET A 79 -6.83 15.72 13.87
C MET A 79 -6.55 15.52 15.35
N ARG A 80 -7.55 15.06 16.11
CA ARG A 80 -7.42 14.68 17.51
C ARG A 80 -8.34 13.51 17.87
N PHE A 81 -7.95 12.77 18.91
CA PHE A 81 -8.79 11.74 19.48
C PHE A 81 -9.59 12.31 20.65
N GLN A 82 -10.87 11.96 20.72
CA GLN A 82 -11.73 12.18 21.87
C GLN A 82 -12.08 10.84 22.52
N HIS A 83 -11.97 10.74 23.83
CA HIS A 83 -12.42 9.54 24.54
C HIS A 83 -13.94 9.58 24.74
N THR A 84 -14.60 8.46 24.43
CA THR A 84 -16.03 8.25 24.66
C THR A 84 -16.23 6.87 25.29
N ASP A 85 -17.41 6.63 25.87
CA ASP A 85 -17.76 5.34 26.47
C ASP A 85 -17.70 4.17 25.46
N ASN A 86 -17.88 4.47 24.17
CA ASN A 86 -17.87 3.49 23.08
C ASN A 86 -16.50 3.29 22.44
N GLY A 87 -15.45 3.97 22.92
CA GLY A 87 -14.10 3.95 22.37
C GLY A 87 -13.61 5.33 21.91
N PRO A 88 -12.43 5.40 21.29
CA PRO A 88 -11.94 6.67 20.76
C PRO A 88 -12.70 7.11 19.52
N LEU A 89 -13.10 8.38 19.51
CA LEU A 89 -13.61 9.07 18.34
C LEU A 89 -12.49 9.90 17.72
N LEU A 90 -12.27 9.74 16.42
CA LEU A 90 -11.33 10.56 15.67
C LEU A 90 -12.08 11.77 15.07
N LEU A 91 -11.59 12.97 15.40
CA LEU A 91 -12.15 14.26 15.00
C LEU A 91 -11.13 15.05 14.19
N PHE A 92 -11.62 15.79 13.19
CA PHE A 92 -10.83 16.58 12.25
C PHE A 92 -11.24 18.04 12.32
N LYS A 93 -10.23 18.92 12.35
CA LYS A 93 -10.43 20.36 12.23
C LYS A 93 -10.28 20.73 10.76
N HIS A 94 -11.30 21.39 10.21
CA HIS A 94 -11.28 21.86 8.82
C HIS A 94 -11.23 23.39 8.75
N ALA A 95 -10.51 23.91 7.76
CA ALA A 95 -10.45 25.33 7.47
C ALA A 95 -11.85 25.87 7.15
N GLY A 96 -12.26 26.94 7.82
CA GLY A 96 -13.57 27.58 7.62
C GLY A 96 -14.76 26.90 8.31
N LEU A 97 -14.57 25.76 8.99
CA LEU A 97 -15.61 25.14 9.81
C LEU A 97 -15.43 25.49 11.29
N ALA A 98 -16.52 25.90 11.94
CA ALA A 98 -16.51 26.24 13.37
C ALA A 98 -16.51 25.00 14.29
N VAL A 99 -16.88 23.84 13.75
CA VAL A 99 -17.03 22.57 14.48
C VAL A 99 -16.15 21.52 13.83
N GLU A 100 -15.53 20.69 14.65
CA GLU A 100 -14.75 19.55 14.17
C GLU A 100 -15.67 18.48 13.57
N MET A 101 -15.20 17.84 12.50
CA MET A 101 -15.90 16.77 11.82
C MET A 101 -15.45 15.41 12.37
N PRO A 102 -16.37 14.49 12.69
CA PRO A 102 -16.02 13.13 13.04
C PRO A 102 -15.61 12.35 11.80
N TRP A 103 -14.77 11.33 12.00
CA TRP A 103 -14.29 10.40 10.98
C TRP A 103 -15.33 9.95 9.94
N LEU A 104 -16.56 9.70 10.36
CA LEU A 104 -17.63 9.23 9.46
C LEU A 104 -18.08 10.29 8.45
N MET A 105 -17.84 11.58 8.71
CA MET A 105 -18.15 12.68 7.81
C MET A 105 -16.97 13.08 6.90
N GLU A 106 -15.79 12.48 7.09
CA GLU A 106 -14.64 12.73 6.22
C GLU A 106 -14.85 12.19 4.81
N SER A 107 -14.20 12.84 3.85
CA SER A 107 -14.21 12.40 2.47
C SER A 107 -13.72 10.96 2.36
N HIS A 108 -14.23 10.26 1.35
CA HIS A 108 -13.86 8.87 1.12
C HIS A 108 -12.36 8.71 0.84
N GLY A 109 -11.76 9.64 0.09
CA GLY A 109 -10.32 9.65 -0.20
C GLY A 109 -9.47 9.93 1.03
N THR A 110 -9.89 10.86 1.90
CA THR A 110 -9.19 11.16 3.17
C THR A 110 -9.18 9.92 4.07
N ARG A 111 -10.35 9.26 4.23
CA ARG A 111 -10.46 8.01 5.00
C ARG A 111 -9.59 6.91 4.41
N ALA A 112 -9.62 6.74 3.09
CA ALA A 112 -8.84 5.70 2.42
C ALA A 112 -7.33 5.90 2.58
N PHE A 113 -6.84 7.14 2.43
CA PHE A 113 -5.45 7.46 2.70
C PHE A 113 -5.06 7.16 4.15
N ILE A 114 -5.87 7.58 5.13
CA ILE A 114 -5.60 7.32 6.55
C ILE A 114 -5.54 5.82 6.86
N LYS A 115 -6.40 5.01 6.24
CA LYS A 115 -6.38 3.55 6.40
C LYS A 115 -5.12 2.90 5.82
N MET A 116 -4.63 3.39 4.70
CA MET A 116 -3.44 2.87 4.04
C MET A 116 -2.13 3.34 4.67
N PHE A 117 -2.13 4.53 5.26
CA PHE A 117 -0.93 5.18 5.79
C PHE A 117 -0.13 4.31 6.78
N PRO A 118 -0.74 3.60 7.76
CA PRO A 118 -0.03 2.66 8.63
C PRO A 118 0.82 1.60 7.91
N PHE A 119 0.30 1.03 6.82
CA PHE A 119 1.00 -0.01 6.05
C PHE A 119 2.23 0.55 5.35
N ILE A 120 2.08 1.74 4.75
CA ILE A 120 3.17 2.47 4.10
C ILE A 120 4.26 2.84 5.12
N MET A 121 3.86 3.37 6.29
CA MET A 121 4.82 3.75 7.34
C MET A 121 5.56 2.52 7.90
N SER A 122 4.85 1.42 8.13
CA SER A 122 5.46 0.19 8.65
C SER A 122 6.51 -0.37 7.70
N ALA A 123 6.26 -0.37 6.38
CA ALA A 123 7.25 -0.77 5.40
C ALA A 123 8.47 0.17 5.42
N LEU A 124 8.23 1.48 5.31
CA LEU A 124 9.29 2.50 5.28
C LEU A 124 10.16 2.50 6.52
N ASP A 125 9.59 2.24 7.71
CA ASP A 125 10.31 2.26 8.98
C ASP A 125 11.09 0.95 9.25
N THR A 126 10.79 -0.13 8.53
CA THR A 126 11.41 -1.45 8.75
C THR A 126 12.25 -1.98 7.60
N GLY A 127 12.24 -1.29 6.45
CA GLY A 127 12.80 -1.78 5.18
C GLY A 127 11.98 -2.95 4.61
N GLY A 128 10.68 -2.94 4.87
CA GLY A 128 9.74 -4.00 4.53
C GLY A 128 9.10 -3.82 3.15
N ILE A 129 8.07 -4.61 2.88
CA ILE A 129 7.25 -4.53 1.67
C ILE A 129 5.85 -4.10 2.08
N ALA A 130 5.34 -3.01 1.49
CA ALA A 130 3.92 -2.66 1.54
C ALA A 130 3.25 -3.18 0.25
N ALA A 131 2.22 -4.01 0.39
CA ALA A 131 1.45 -4.58 -0.72
C ALA A 131 0.01 -4.00 -0.72
N ILE A 132 -0.16 -2.99 -1.55
CA ILE A 132 -1.30 -2.14 -1.94
C ILE A 132 -2.31 -2.68 -2.97
N ASP A 133 -3.42 -3.36 -2.64
CA ASP A 133 -4.43 -3.67 -3.69
C ASP A 133 -5.35 -2.46 -3.97
N GLU A 134 -5.64 -2.21 -5.25
CA GLU A 134 -6.46 -1.12 -5.78
C GLU A 134 -6.16 0.24 -5.12
N MET A 135 -4.88 0.60 -5.08
CA MET A 135 -4.39 1.77 -4.35
C MET A 135 -5.03 3.09 -4.83
N ASP A 136 -5.53 3.11 -6.06
CA ASP A 136 -6.18 4.25 -6.71
C ASP A 136 -7.70 4.31 -6.56
N ALA A 137 -8.34 3.29 -5.95
CA ALA A 137 -9.80 3.19 -5.88
C ALA A 137 -10.50 4.37 -5.19
N ALA A 138 -9.79 5.09 -4.32
CA ALA A 138 -10.35 6.11 -3.44
C ALA A 138 -9.55 7.41 -3.38
N ILE A 139 -8.26 7.36 -3.71
CA ILE A 139 -7.38 8.53 -3.62
C ILE A 139 -7.33 9.28 -4.93
N HIS A 140 -7.11 10.59 -4.86
CA HIS A 140 -6.96 11.41 -6.05
C HIS A 140 -5.77 10.92 -6.90
N PRO A 141 -5.87 10.76 -8.23
CA PRO A 141 -4.81 10.19 -9.06
C PRO A 141 -3.44 10.88 -8.91
N ASN A 142 -3.43 12.20 -8.74
CA ASN A 142 -2.20 12.98 -8.50
C ASN A 142 -1.46 12.59 -7.21
N MET A 143 -2.10 11.86 -6.28
CA MET A 143 -1.45 11.36 -5.07
C MET A 143 -0.64 10.09 -5.31
N LEU A 144 -1.00 9.27 -6.29
CA LEU A 144 -0.31 8.01 -6.55
C LEU A 144 1.18 8.23 -6.87
N PRO A 145 1.56 9.15 -7.80
CA PRO A 145 2.97 9.42 -8.06
C PRO A 145 3.74 9.89 -6.84
N GLU A 146 3.11 10.71 -5.99
CA GLU A 146 3.74 11.22 -4.77
C GLU A 146 4.00 10.07 -3.78
N LEU A 147 3.05 9.16 -3.60
CA LEU A 147 3.22 7.98 -2.74
C LEU A 147 4.30 7.04 -3.27
N VAL A 148 4.38 6.84 -4.59
CA VAL A 148 5.48 6.08 -5.21
C VAL A 148 6.83 6.78 -4.97
N ARG A 149 6.91 8.10 -5.14
CA ARG A 149 8.15 8.87 -4.90
C ARG A 149 8.66 8.76 -3.46
N TRP A 150 7.81 8.48 -2.49
CA TRP A 150 8.24 8.22 -1.11
C TRP A 150 9.19 7.02 -1.03
N PHE A 151 8.96 5.99 -1.84
CA PHE A 151 9.79 4.79 -1.92
C PHE A 151 11.07 5.01 -2.74
N TYR A 152 11.13 6.03 -3.62
CA TYR A 152 12.36 6.42 -4.30
C TYR A 152 13.29 7.31 -3.46
N ALA A 153 12.79 7.93 -2.39
CA ALA A 153 13.52 8.91 -1.60
C ALA A 153 14.50 8.27 -0.59
N ALA A 154 15.52 7.54 -1.07
CA ALA A 154 16.47 6.77 -0.26
C ALA A 154 17.24 7.60 0.78
N SER A 155 17.61 8.85 0.45
CA SER A 155 18.29 9.77 1.38
C SER A 155 17.35 10.44 2.39
N GLY A 156 16.03 10.32 2.18
CA GLY A 156 14.99 11.03 2.93
C GLY A 156 14.04 10.07 3.63
N ARG A 157 12.95 9.73 2.95
CA ARG A 157 11.82 8.99 3.53
C ARG A 157 12.06 7.48 3.55
N ASN A 158 12.75 6.92 2.56
CA ASN A 158 12.99 5.48 2.42
C ASN A 158 14.43 5.09 2.79
N LYS A 159 14.85 5.36 4.03
CA LYS A 159 16.23 5.10 4.49
C LYS A 159 16.58 3.62 4.62
N PHE A 160 15.57 2.76 4.65
CA PHE A 160 15.72 1.33 4.90
C PHE A 160 15.43 0.48 3.66
N ASP A 161 15.33 1.10 2.48
CA ASP A 161 15.13 0.41 1.19
C ASP A 161 13.86 -0.46 1.16
N ALA A 162 12.77 0.09 1.72
CA ALA A 162 11.45 -0.50 1.67
C ALA A 162 10.90 -0.55 0.24
N GLN A 163 9.99 -1.47 -0.03
CA GLN A 163 9.34 -1.63 -1.33
C GLN A 163 7.84 -1.38 -1.25
N LEU A 164 7.29 -0.85 -2.34
CA LEU A 164 5.86 -0.74 -2.57
C LEU A 164 5.46 -1.64 -3.73
N TRP A 165 4.56 -2.57 -3.48
CA TRP A 165 3.90 -3.37 -4.48
C TRP A 165 2.46 -2.90 -4.52
N LEU A 166 1.95 -2.50 -5.68
CA LEU A 166 0.59 -1.99 -5.78
C LEU A 166 -0.09 -2.48 -7.05
N SER A 167 -1.41 -2.64 -7.00
CA SER A 167 -2.26 -2.71 -8.18
C SER A 167 -3.01 -1.38 -8.33
N CYS A 168 -3.26 -0.97 -9.57
CA CYS A 168 -4.06 0.21 -9.87
C CYS A 168 -4.68 0.15 -11.26
N HIS A 169 -5.72 0.96 -11.48
CA HIS A 169 -6.34 1.18 -12.79
C HIS A 169 -5.86 2.48 -13.45
N SER A 170 -5.29 3.40 -12.67
CA SER A 170 -4.83 4.70 -13.14
C SER A 170 -3.61 4.59 -14.05
N ALA A 171 -3.86 4.51 -15.36
CA ALA A 171 -2.82 4.49 -16.38
C ALA A 171 -1.87 5.71 -16.32
N SER A 172 -2.30 6.83 -15.71
CA SER A 172 -1.44 8.02 -15.57
C SER A 172 -0.18 7.75 -14.74
N LEU A 173 -0.20 6.74 -13.86
CA LEU A 173 0.97 6.38 -13.04
C LEU A 173 2.11 5.80 -13.88
N LEU A 174 1.82 5.27 -15.08
CA LEU A 174 2.83 4.67 -15.95
C LEU A 174 3.94 5.64 -16.35
N ASP A 175 3.65 6.94 -16.42
CA ASP A 175 4.65 7.97 -16.76
C ASP A 175 5.61 8.29 -15.59
N ASP A 176 5.29 7.87 -14.36
CA ASP A 176 6.14 8.03 -13.18
C ASP A 176 6.96 6.77 -12.85
N LEU A 177 6.76 5.68 -13.61
CA LEU A 177 7.41 4.38 -13.41
C LEU A 177 8.37 4.05 -14.55
N ASN A 178 9.45 3.35 -14.25
CA ASN A 178 10.29 2.72 -15.27
C ASN A 178 9.63 1.43 -15.77
N LYS A 179 9.96 1.01 -17.00
CA LYS A 179 9.46 -0.26 -17.56
C LYS A 179 9.75 -1.48 -16.67
N GLU A 180 10.83 -1.45 -15.88
CA GLU A 180 11.21 -2.52 -14.96
C GLU A 180 10.25 -2.68 -13.78
N GLU A 181 9.46 -1.64 -13.49
CA GLU A 181 8.55 -1.55 -12.35
C GLU A 181 7.09 -1.82 -12.75
N ILE A 182 6.83 -2.04 -14.04
CA ILE A 182 5.49 -2.18 -14.59
C ILE A 182 5.22 -3.65 -14.97
N VAL A 183 4.13 -4.18 -14.43
CA VAL A 183 3.53 -5.45 -14.84
C VAL A 183 2.14 -5.15 -15.38
N ILE A 184 1.86 -5.57 -16.61
CA ILE A 184 0.55 -5.45 -17.23
C ILE A 184 -0.25 -6.71 -16.93
N CYS A 185 -1.48 -6.53 -16.44
CA CYS A 185 -2.48 -7.57 -16.34
C CYS A 185 -3.54 -7.32 -17.41
N GLU A 186 -3.77 -8.29 -18.29
CA GLU A 186 -4.81 -8.22 -19.31
C GLU A 186 -5.70 -9.45 -19.28
N LYS A 187 -6.91 -9.31 -19.80
CA LYS A 187 -7.90 -10.38 -19.85
C LYS A 187 -8.25 -10.69 -21.30
N ASP A 188 -8.16 -11.96 -21.67
CA ASP A 188 -8.54 -12.39 -23.01
C ASP A 188 -10.06 -12.51 -23.17
N ARG A 189 -10.52 -12.78 -24.40
CA ARG A 189 -11.94 -12.94 -24.72
C ARG A 189 -12.61 -14.15 -24.04
N GLN A 190 -11.82 -15.12 -23.56
CA GLN A 190 -12.33 -16.28 -22.80
C GLN A 190 -12.39 -15.98 -21.29
N GLY A 191 -11.95 -14.78 -20.89
CA GLY A 191 -11.94 -14.33 -19.52
C GLY A 191 -10.73 -14.81 -18.70
N ARG A 192 -9.67 -15.27 -19.35
CA ARG A 192 -8.43 -15.69 -18.69
C ARG A 192 -7.53 -14.48 -18.50
N SER A 193 -6.96 -14.34 -17.30
CA SER A 193 -6.01 -13.27 -17.01
C SER A 193 -4.59 -13.70 -17.37
N HIS A 194 -3.86 -12.80 -18.02
CA HIS A 194 -2.45 -12.95 -18.37
C HIS A 194 -1.67 -11.76 -17.78
N LEU A 195 -0.54 -12.07 -17.15
CA LEU A 195 0.36 -11.06 -16.59
C LEU A 195 1.71 -11.14 -17.30
N TYR A 196 2.31 -10.00 -17.61
CA TYR A 196 3.66 -9.92 -18.14
C TYR A 196 4.35 -8.61 -17.74
N SER A 197 5.67 -8.66 -17.60
CA SER A 197 6.47 -7.49 -17.27
C SER A 197 6.77 -6.67 -18.53
N LEU A 198 6.77 -5.33 -18.41
CA LEU A 198 7.26 -4.48 -19.48
C LEU A 198 8.78 -4.57 -19.69
N MET A 199 9.53 -5.24 -18.78
CA MET A 199 10.92 -5.61 -19.03
C MET A 199 11.08 -6.52 -20.26
N ASP A 200 10.13 -7.42 -20.47
CA ASP A 200 10.19 -8.41 -21.54
C ASP A 200 9.80 -7.82 -22.91
N VAL A 201 9.25 -6.61 -22.92
CA VAL A 201 8.84 -5.91 -24.14
C VAL A 201 9.99 -5.05 -24.64
N LYS A 202 10.26 -5.10 -25.95
CA LYS A 202 11.30 -4.30 -26.63
C LYS A 202 10.88 -2.82 -26.75
N VAL A 203 10.84 -2.14 -25.60
CA VAL A 203 10.45 -0.74 -25.42
C VAL A 203 11.69 0.01 -24.92
N ARG A 204 11.90 1.23 -25.43
CA ARG A 204 13.01 2.07 -24.93
C ARG A 204 12.63 2.64 -23.56
N ARG A 205 13.63 2.90 -22.71
CA ARG A 205 13.42 3.37 -21.34
C ARG A 205 12.88 4.80 -21.24
N ASP A 206 13.05 5.59 -22.29
CA ASP A 206 12.70 7.02 -22.39
C ASP A 206 11.37 7.28 -23.11
N GLU A 207 10.59 6.23 -23.39
CA GLU A 207 9.29 6.36 -24.05
C GLU A 207 8.19 6.72 -23.05
N ASN A 208 7.24 7.56 -23.47
CA ASN A 208 6.06 7.86 -22.66
C ASN A 208 5.17 6.61 -22.54
N HIS A 209 5.26 5.93 -21.40
CA HIS A 209 4.59 4.66 -21.17
C HIS A 209 3.06 4.82 -21.17
N TYR A 210 2.54 5.95 -20.65
CA TYR A 210 1.11 6.24 -20.65
C TYR A 210 0.51 6.27 -22.07
N ARG A 211 1.08 7.04 -22.98
CA ARG A 211 0.62 7.14 -24.38
C ARG A 211 0.70 5.81 -25.10
N LYS A 212 1.78 5.03 -24.88
CA LYS A 212 1.92 3.71 -25.49
C LYS A 212 0.89 2.72 -24.98
N TYR A 213 0.63 2.70 -23.67
CA TYR A 213 -0.44 1.91 -23.09
C TYR A 213 -1.79 2.28 -23.73
N LEU A 214 -2.15 3.57 -23.76
CA LEU A 214 -3.42 4.04 -24.34
C LEU A 214 -3.57 3.73 -25.84
N SER A 215 -2.46 3.67 -26.59
CA SER A 215 -2.48 3.26 -28.00
C SER A 215 -2.74 1.76 -28.21
N GLY A 216 -2.73 0.97 -27.13
CA GLY A 216 -2.84 -0.49 -27.16
C GLY A 216 -1.52 -1.22 -27.40
N ALA A 217 -0.39 -0.50 -27.47
CA ALA A 217 0.91 -1.11 -27.75
C ALA A 217 1.39 -2.08 -26.66
N TYR A 218 0.90 -1.92 -25.43
CA TYR A 218 1.17 -2.79 -24.28
C TYR A 218 -0.03 -3.66 -23.91
N GLY A 219 -1.01 -3.86 -24.80
CA GLY A 219 -2.24 -4.57 -24.43
C GLY A 219 -2.90 -3.95 -23.18
N GLY A 220 -3.66 -4.76 -22.43
CA GLY A 220 -4.27 -4.35 -21.15
C GLY A 220 -5.31 -3.23 -21.21
N VAL A 221 -5.54 -2.61 -22.37
CA VAL A 221 -6.60 -1.61 -22.58
C VAL A 221 -7.96 -2.29 -22.82
N PRO A 222 -9.07 -1.72 -22.34
CA PRO A 222 -10.39 -2.30 -22.57
C PRO A 222 -10.80 -2.30 -24.04
N HIS A 223 -11.36 -3.41 -24.52
CA HIS A 223 -12.04 -3.47 -25.81
C HIS A 223 -13.48 -2.95 -25.66
N LEU A 224 -13.66 -1.66 -25.90
CA LEU A 224 -14.97 -1.03 -26.06
C LEU A 224 -15.43 -1.33 -27.49
N GLY A 225 -16.35 -2.28 -27.66
CA GLY A 225 -16.74 -2.87 -28.96
C GLY A 225 -17.09 -1.89 -30.06
#